data_AF-A0AB36KA37-F1
#
_entry.id   AF-A0AB36KA37-F1
#
_cell.length_a   1.000
_cell.length_b   1.000
_cell.length_c   1.000
_cell.angle_alpha   90.00
_cell.angle_beta   90.00
_cell.angle_gamma   90.00
#
_symmetry.space_group_name_H-M   'P 1'
#
loop_
_entity.id
_entity.type
_entity.pdbx_description
1 polymer ?
#
loop_
_entity_poly.entity_id
_entity_poly.type
_entity_poly.pdbx_seq_one_letter_code
_entity_poly.pdbx_strand_id
1 'polypeptide(L)'
;MIEISTQERTKADVLRAMRAMMLPPKVRKRLLENIGREVVKRSRANARKQRTPDGRRWEKRRNRSRRGKMQKNLARFVTVTSVNSQHVAVSWKKAASAKVAYIHHHGVTQTYTRAQAVKALK
;
A
#
# COMPACT_ATOMS: atom_id res chain seq x y z
N MET A 1 16.94 37.79 7.78
CA MET A 1 15.81 37.36 8.64
C MET A 1 14.80 36.70 7.72
N ILE A 2 14.56 35.39 7.84
CA ILE A 2 13.61 34.69 6.96
C ILE A 2 12.25 34.70 7.65
N GLU A 3 11.37 35.58 7.19
CA GLU A 3 9.98 35.57 7.61
C GLU A 3 9.21 34.52 6.81
N ILE A 4 8.66 33.52 7.51
CA ILE A 4 7.87 32.45 6.91
C ILE A 4 6.40 32.70 7.28
N SER A 5 5.58 33.18 6.34
CA SER A 5 4.13 33.27 6.56
C SER A 5 3.56 31.85 6.53
N THR A 6 3.14 31.30 7.67
CA THR A 6 2.57 29.95 7.74
C THR A 6 1.10 29.99 8.12
N GLN A 7 0.27 29.26 7.37
CA GLN A 7 -1.12 28.98 7.75
C GLN A 7 -1.12 28.06 8.99
N GLU A 8 -2.09 28.23 9.89
CA GLU A 8 -2.20 27.51 11.18
C GLU A 8 -2.09 25.97 11.05
N ARG A 9 -2.69 25.38 10.02
CA ARG A 9 -2.61 23.91 9.77
C ARG A 9 -1.19 23.45 9.46
N THR A 10 -0.48 24.18 8.61
CA THR A 10 0.88 23.87 8.19
C THR A 10 1.86 23.98 9.36
N LYS A 11 1.67 25.00 10.21
CA LYS A 11 2.45 25.18 11.46
C LYS A 11 2.30 23.99 12.41
N ALA A 12 1.08 23.50 12.61
CA ALA A 12 0.83 22.34 13.46
C ALA A 12 1.49 21.06 12.93
N ASP A 13 1.50 20.87 11.60
CA ASP A 13 2.16 19.73 10.95
C ASP A 13 3.69 19.80 11.11
N VAL A 14 4.29 20.97 10.94
CA VAL A 14 5.73 21.19 11.16
C VAL A 14 6.11 20.91 12.61
N LEU A 15 5.34 21.40 13.58
CA LEU A 15 5.58 21.14 15.01
C LEU A 15 5.43 19.65 15.36
N ARG A 16 4.48 18.94 14.74
CA ARG A 16 4.34 17.48 14.91
C ARG A 16 5.54 16.74 14.32
N ALA A 17 6.01 17.13 13.15
CA ALA A 17 7.20 16.55 12.52
C ALA A 17 8.45 16.79 13.38
N MET A 18 8.66 18.02 13.88
CA MET A 18 9.76 18.35 14.80
C MET A 18 9.70 17.51 16.08
N ARG A 19 8.53 17.42 16.74
CA ARG A 19 8.37 16.57 17.92
C ARG A 19 8.67 15.09 17.63
N ALA A 20 8.28 14.58 16.46
CA ALA A 20 8.60 13.22 16.05
C ALA A 20 10.11 13.00 15.79
N MET A 21 10.81 14.02 15.28
CA MET A 21 12.27 14.00 15.12
C MET A 21 13.00 14.03 16.47
N MET A 22 12.45 14.75 17.46
CA MET A 22 13.00 14.82 18.82
C MET A 22 12.81 13.53 19.65
N LEU A 23 11.99 12.57 19.18
CA LEU A 23 11.81 11.30 19.89
C LEU A 23 13.12 10.49 19.93
N PRO A 24 13.36 9.72 21.00
CA PRO A 24 14.44 8.74 21.02
C PRO A 24 14.26 7.71 19.88
N PRO A 25 15.35 7.22 19.25
CA PRO A 25 15.27 6.29 18.11
C PRO A 25 14.41 5.04 18.37
N LYS A 26 14.46 4.50 19.60
CA LYS A 26 13.67 3.33 20.02
C LYS A 26 12.16 3.62 20.02
N VAL A 27 11.76 4.79 20.52
CA VAL A 27 10.36 5.22 20.57
C VAL A 27 9.84 5.46 19.15
N ARG A 28 10.64 6.12 18.31
CA ARG A 28 10.30 6.38 16.91
C ARG A 28 10.13 5.10 16.10
N LYS A 29 11.03 4.12 16.27
CA LYS A 29 10.89 2.80 15.64
C LYS A 29 9.57 2.12 16.03
N ARG A 30 9.20 2.11 17.33
CA ARG A 30 7.94 1.52 17.82
C ARG A 30 6.72 2.23 17.26
N LEU A 31 6.77 3.57 17.18
CA LEU A 31 5.71 4.37 16.58
C LEU A 31 5.54 4.04 15.09
N LEU A 32 6.63 4.01 14.33
CA LEU A 32 6.63 3.67 12.90
C LEU A 32 6.12 2.25 12.66
N GLU A 33 6.47 1.30 13.52
CA GLU A 33 5.94 -0.06 13.45
C GLU A 33 4.42 -0.10 13.66
N ASN A 34 3.90 0.63 14.64
CA ASN A 34 2.46 0.72 14.89
C ASN A 34 1.73 1.37 13.71
N ILE A 35 2.29 2.45 13.15
CA ILE A 35 1.77 3.10 11.94
C ILE A 35 1.74 2.10 10.78
N GLY A 36 2.84 1.38 10.53
CA GLY A 36 2.92 0.38 9.48
C GLY A 36 1.85 -0.72 9.64
N ARG A 37 1.64 -1.22 10.87
CA ARG A 37 0.60 -2.22 11.17
C ARG A 37 -0.82 -1.68 10.90
N GLU A 38 -1.09 -0.43 11.26
CA GLU A 38 -2.39 0.20 11.01
C GLU A 38 -2.62 0.43 9.51
N VAL A 39 -1.60 0.85 8.77
CA VAL A 39 -1.64 0.96 7.29
C VAL A 39 -1.94 -0.39 6.65
N VAL A 40 -1.29 -1.47 7.08
CA VAL A 40 -1.56 -2.84 6.60
C VAL A 40 -3.02 -3.23 6.90
N LYS A 41 -3.51 -2.96 8.12
CA LYS A 41 -4.90 -3.27 8.52
C LYS A 41 -5.91 -2.54 7.64
N ARG A 42 -5.73 -1.23 7.44
CA ARG A 42 -6.59 -0.40 6.58
C ARG A 42 -6.53 -0.83 5.13
N SER A 43 -5.34 -1.08 4.58
CA SER A 43 -5.14 -1.56 3.22
C SER A 43 -5.86 -2.89 2.97
N ARG A 44 -5.71 -3.86 3.89
CA ARG A 44 -6.44 -5.15 3.83
C ARG A 44 -7.96 -4.95 3.89
N ALA A 45 -8.45 -4.07 4.75
CA ALA A 45 -9.87 -3.77 4.84
C ALA A 45 -10.41 -3.11 3.55
N ASN A 46 -9.67 -2.16 2.98
CA ASN A 46 -10.02 -1.49 1.74
C ASN A 46 -10.07 -2.46 0.56
N ALA A 47 -9.06 -3.33 0.41
CA ALA A 47 -9.04 -4.35 -0.63
C ALA A 47 -10.23 -5.32 -0.52
N ARG A 48 -10.59 -5.76 0.70
CA ARG A 48 -11.78 -6.59 0.94
C ARG A 48 -13.09 -5.89 0.55
N LYS A 49 -13.15 -4.57 0.72
CA LYS A 49 -14.27 -3.70 0.35
C LYS A 49 -14.21 -3.19 -1.10
N GLN A 50 -13.20 -3.61 -1.89
CA GLN A 50 -12.98 -3.16 -3.28
C GLN A 50 -12.83 -1.64 -3.38
N ARG A 51 -11.96 -1.10 -2.52
CA ARG A 51 -11.62 0.31 -2.43
C ARG A 51 -10.13 0.52 -2.65
N THR A 52 -9.76 1.70 -3.13
CA THR A 52 -8.37 2.17 -3.22
C THR A 52 -7.75 2.29 -1.83
N PRO A 53 -6.42 2.42 -1.73
CA PRO A 53 -5.76 2.73 -0.46
C PRO A 53 -6.35 3.97 0.25
N ASP A 54 -6.76 4.98 -0.51
CA ASP A 54 -7.41 6.21 -0.01
C ASP A 54 -8.90 6.02 0.36
N GLY A 55 -9.44 4.81 0.18
CA GLY A 55 -10.81 4.46 0.57
C GLY A 55 -11.88 4.75 -0.48
N ARG A 56 -11.52 5.26 -1.67
CA ARG A 56 -12.46 5.45 -2.79
C ARG A 56 -12.86 4.11 -3.39
N ARG A 57 -14.10 3.95 -3.86
CA ARG A 57 -14.53 2.70 -4.50
C ARG A 57 -13.80 2.53 -5.84
N TRP A 58 -13.46 1.29 -6.19
CA TRP A 58 -12.97 0.99 -7.53
C TRP A 58 -14.04 1.20 -8.58
N GLU A 59 -13.60 1.53 -9.80
CA GLU A 59 -14.47 1.54 -10.95
C GLU A 59 -15.09 0.16 -11.20
N LYS A 60 -16.28 0.16 -11.78
CA LYS A 60 -16.96 -1.10 -12.12
C LYS A 60 -16.18 -1.82 -13.23
N ARG A 61 -16.16 -3.15 -13.16
CA ARG A 61 -15.56 -3.97 -14.21
C ARG A 61 -16.20 -3.67 -15.55
N ARG A 62 -15.39 -3.56 -16.61
CA ARG A 62 -15.87 -3.47 -17.99
C ARG A 62 -16.76 -4.67 -18.34
N ASN A 63 -16.31 -5.88 -18.02
CA ASN A 63 -17.10 -7.09 -18.22
C ASN A 63 -18.00 -7.37 -17.01
N ARG A 64 -19.30 -7.14 -17.18
CA ARG A 64 -20.33 -7.33 -16.14
C ARG A 64 -20.72 -8.79 -15.90
N SER A 65 -20.38 -9.74 -16.78
CA SER A 65 -20.72 -11.16 -16.59
C SER A 65 -19.93 -11.80 -15.45
N ARG A 66 -18.73 -11.29 -15.15
CA ARG A 66 -17.91 -11.76 -14.02
C ARG A 66 -18.32 -11.08 -12.71
N ARG A 67 -19.12 -11.78 -11.90
CA ARG A 67 -19.74 -11.27 -10.65
C ARG A 67 -18.86 -11.32 -9.39
N GLY A 68 -17.57 -11.66 -9.50
CA GLY A 68 -16.66 -11.80 -8.35
C GLY A 68 -15.93 -10.53 -7.91
N LYS A 69 -15.48 -10.46 -6.65
CA LYS A 69 -14.49 -9.47 -6.20
C LYS A 69 -13.16 -9.61 -6.97
N MET A 70 -12.50 -8.50 -7.29
CA MET A 70 -11.16 -8.47 -7.89
C MET A 70 -10.08 -8.70 -6.82
N GLN A 71 -8.94 -9.26 -7.23
CA GLN A 71 -7.76 -9.48 -6.39
C GLN A 71 -8.06 -10.21 -5.07
N LYS A 72 -8.96 -11.21 -5.12
CA LYS A 72 -9.28 -12.06 -3.95
C LYS A 72 -7.99 -12.68 -3.40
N ASN A 73 -7.87 -12.72 -2.08
CA ASN A 73 -6.75 -13.32 -1.35
C ASN A 73 -5.36 -12.73 -1.62
N LEU A 74 -5.23 -11.66 -2.40
CA LEU A 74 -3.94 -11.01 -2.64
C LEU A 74 -3.54 -10.20 -1.40
N ALA A 75 -4.42 -9.33 -0.91
CA ALA A 75 -4.13 -8.40 0.19
C ALA A 75 -3.70 -9.06 1.52
N ARG A 76 -4.01 -10.35 1.75
CA ARG A 76 -3.56 -11.08 2.95
C ARG A 76 -2.03 -11.16 3.05
N PHE A 77 -1.33 -11.02 1.92
CA PHE A 77 0.12 -11.05 1.86
C PHE A 77 0.78 -9.69 2.10
N VAL A 78 0.02 -8.58 2.15
CA VAL A 78 0.60 -7.27 2.50
C VAL A 78 1.01 -7.27 3.97
N THR A 79 2.25 -6.90 4.27
CA THR A 79 2.82 -6.89 5.62
C THR A 79 3.87 -5.77 5.76
N VAL A 80 4.20 -5.42 7.00
CA VAL A 80 5.40 -4.64 7.29
C VAL A 80 6.61 -5.54 7.01
N THR A 81 7.56 -5.08 6.20
CA THR A 81 8.75 -5.85 5.80
C THR A 81 10.04 -5.33 6.41
N SER A 82 10.13 -4.02 6.67
CA SER A 82 11.27 -3.40 7.34
C SER A 82 10.82 -2.22 8.19
N VAL A 83 11.46 -2.04 9.34
CA VAL A 83 11.25 -0.89 10.22
C VAL A 83 12.60 -0.45 10.76
N ASN A 84 12.92 0.82 10.60
CA ASN A 84 14.00 1.47 11.33
C ASN A 84 13.49 2.75 12.01
N SER A 85 14.42 3.53 12.57
CA SER A 85 14.09 4.76 13.28
C SER A 85 13.63 5.89 12.37
N GLN A 86 13.71 5.77 11.03
CA GLN A 86 13.39 6.86 10.10
C GLN A 86 12.26 6.48 9.13
N HIS A 87 12.14 5.21 8.76
CA HIS A 87 11.15 4.73 7.82
C HIS A 87 10.60 3.34 8.18
N VAL A 88 9.38 3.09 7.70
CA VAL A 88 8.71 1.79 7.71
C VAL A 88 8.36 1.40 6.28
N ALA A 89 8.79 0.21 5.87
CA ALA A 89 8.45 -0.36 4.57
C ALA A 89 7.27 -1.33 4.73
N VAL A 90 6.21 -1.08 3.97
CA VAL A 90 5.07 -1.98 3.83
C VAL A 90 5.12 -2.57 2.43
N SER A 91 5.23 -3.90 2.35
CA SER A 91 5.34 -4.60 1.08
C SER A 91 4.69 -5.99 1.17
N TRP A 92 5.00 -6.89 0.25
CA TRP A 92 4.40 -8.21 0.13
C TRP A 92 5.26 -9.27 0.82
N LYS A 93 4.63 -10.11 1.63
CA LYS A 93 5.26 -11.27 2.30
C LYS A 93 5.84 -12.28 1.32
N LYS A 94 5.27 -12.40 0.11
CA LYS A 94 5.67 -13.36 -0.91
C LYS A 94 6.04 -12.65 -2.21
N ALA A 95 7.17 -13.01 -2.80
CA ALA A 95 7.64 -12.46 -4.07
C ALA A 95 6.62 -12.65 -5.21
N ALA A 96 5.97 -13.82 -5.29
CA ALA A 96 4.93 -14.07 -6.28
C ALA A 96 3.74 -13.10 -6.15
N SER A 97 3.32 -12.78 -4.93
CA SER A 97 2.26 -11.80 -4.68
C SER A 97 2.70 -10.38 -5.04
N ALA A 98 3.96 -10.04 -4.77
CA ALA A 98 4.56 -8.78 -5.21
C ALA A 98 4.52 -8.64 -6.73
N LYS A 99 4.93 -9.69 -7.46
CA LYS A 99 4.93 -9.72 -8.92
C LYS A 99 3.51 -9.54 -9.49
N VAL A 100 2.53 -10.28 -8.96
CA VAL A 100 1.13 -10.17 -9.39
C VAL A 100 0.61 -8.75 -9.15
N ALA A 101 0.88 -8.17 -7.98
CA ALA A 101 0.48 -6.81 -7.68
C ALA A 101 1.15 -5.79 -8.62
N TYR A 102 2.44 -5.94 -8.88
CA TYR A 102 3.19 -5.08 -9.80
C TYR A 102 2.59 -5.12 -11.22
N ILE A 103 2.31 -6.31 -11.73
CA ILE A 103 1.65 -6.49 -13.04
C ILE A 103 0.31 -5.76 -13.07
N HIS A 104 -0.50 -5.89 -12.02
CA HIS A 104 -1.80 -5.22 -11.94
C HIS A 104 -1.70 -3.69 -11.83
N HIS A 105 -0.70 -3.16 -11.15
CA HIS A 105 -0.52 -1.72 -10.97
C HIS A 105 0.03 -1.05 -12.22
N HIS A 106 0.98 -1.69 -12.91
CA HIS A 106 1.69 -1.09 -14.05
C HIS A 106 1.19 -1.56 -15.41
N GLY A 107 0.27 -2.54 -15.47
CA GLY A 107 -0.27 -3.04 -16.74
C GLY A 107 0.79 -3.71 -17.62
N VAL A 108 1.70 -4.49 -17.02
CA VAL A 108 2.85 -5.08 -17.71
C VAL A 108 2.40 -6.04 -18.83
N THR A 109 2.92 -5.84 -20.04
CA THR A 109 2.70 -6.72 -21.19
C THR A 109 3.29 -8.11 -20.93
N GLN A 110 2.51 -9.15 -21.20
CA GLN A 110 2.94 -10.54 -21.05
C GLN A 110 3.00 -11.22 -22.41
N THR A 111 4.18 -11.69 -22.79
CA THR A 111 4.39 -12.51 -23.99
C THR A 111 4.31 -13.98 -23.61
N TYR A 112 3.51 -14.74 -24.36
CA TYR A 112 3.31 -16.17 -24.13
C TYR A 112 3.75 -16.97 -25.36
N THR A 113 4.40 -18.11 -25.14
CA THR A 113 4.53 -19.12 -26.20
C THR A 113 3.18 -19.83 -26.39
N ARG A 114 2.97 -20.47 -27.55
CA ARG A 114 1.72 -21.18 -27.86
C ARG A 114 1.30 -22.15 -26.74
N ALA A 115 2.25 -22.96 -26.25
CA ALA A 115 1.99 -23.92 -25.18
C ALA A 115 1.54 -23.23 -23.87
N GLN A 116 2.16 -22.09 -23.53
CA GLN A 116 1.80 -21.34 -22.32
C GLN A 116 0.45 -20.63 -22.45
N ALA A 117 0.13 -20.10 -23.64
CA ALA A 117 -1.17 -19.47 -23.91
C ALA A 117 -2.32 -20.48 -23.79
N VAL A 118 -2.16 -21.69 -24.37
CA VAL A 118 -3.15 -22.78 -24.24
C VAL A 118 -3.36 -23.17 -22.77
N LYS A 119 -2.28 -23.23 -21.99
CA LYS A 119 -2.37 -23.52 -20.54
C LYS A 119 -3.06 -22.40 -19.75
N ALA A 120 -2.91 -21.14 -20.14
CA ALA A 120 -3.52 -19.99 -19.47
C ALA A 120 -5.01 -19.80 -19.82
N LEU A 121 -5.45 -20.33 -20.97
CA LEU A 121 -6.83 -20.27 -21.44
C LEU A 121 -7.72 -21.41 -20.92
N LYS A 122 -7.12 -22.56 -20.55
CA LYS A 122 -7.79 -23.65 -19.82
C LYS A 122 -7.99 -23.28 -18.36
#